data_AF-A0A3D3SWR1-F1
#
_entry.id   AF-A0A3D3SWR1-F1
#
_cell.length_a   1.000
_cell.length_b   1.000
_cell.length_c   1.000
_cell.angle_alpha   90.00
_cell.angle_beta   90.00
_cell.angle_gamma   90.00
#
_symmetry.space_group_name_H-M   'P 1'
#
loop_
_entity.id
_entity.type
_entity.pdbx_description
1 polymer ?
#
loop_
_entity_poly.entity_id
_entity_poly.type
_entity_poly.pdbx_seq_one_letter_code
_entity_poly.pdbx_strand_id
1 'polypeptide(L)' 'RRIGHARWLRNLAVGLGNALRQPLSSPDRKAILQALEARRGRCTAMVNRHIEWALAQDLKAEQGRNPIPPSPNAH' A
#
# COMPACT_ATOMS: atom_id res chain seq x y z
N ARG A 1 -19.50 -0.27 20.96
CA ARG A 1 -19.62 0.60 19.75
C ARG A 1 -18.50 0.23 18.75
N ARG A 2 -18.71 -0.75 17.85
CA ARG A 2 -17.66 -1.27 16.94
C ARG A 2 -17.76 -0.77 15.48
N ILE A 3 -18.91 -0.20 15.10
CA ILE A 3 -19.17 0.29 13.72
C ILE A 3 -18.28 1.49 13.36
N GLY A 4 -18.12 2.45 14.29
CA GLY A 4 -17.27 3.63 14.07
C GLY A 4 -15.81 3.27 13.86
N HIS A 5 -15.28 2.34 14.67
CA HIS A 5 -13.89 1.90 14.58
C HIS A 5 -13.60 1.16 13.26
N ALA A 6 -14.47 0.26 12.82
CA ALA A 6 -14.31 -0.42 11.53
C ALA A 6 -14.36 0.56 10.35
N ARG A 7 -15.25 1.56 10.41
CA ARG A 7 -15.36 2.60 9.37
C ARG A 7 -14.12 3.50 9.32
N TRP A 8 -13.55 3.82 10.48
CA TRP A 8 -12.29 4.56 10.58
C TRP A 8 -11.11 3.74 10.02
N LEU A 9 -10.98 2.47 10.40
CA LEU A 9 -9.92 1.59 9.89
C LEU A 9 -9.99 1.42 8.37
N ARG A 10 -11.20 1.32 7.81
CA ARG A 10 -11.40 1.29 6.36
C ARG A 10 -10.87 2.56 5.71
N ASN A 11 -11.23 3.74 6.22
CA ASN A 11 -10.77 5.01 5.66
C ASN A 11 -9.25 5.15 5.75
N LEU A 12 -8.65 4.69 6.86
CA LEU A 12 -7.21 4.64 7.03
C LEU A 12 -6.54 3.72 5.99
N ALA A 13 -7.05 2.50 5.78
CA ALA A 13 -6.54 1.58 4.77
C ALA A 13 -6.59 2.19 3.35
N VAL A 14 -7.67 2.89 3.01
CA VAL A 14 -7.78 3.62 1.73
C VAL A 14 -6.75 4.74 1.63
N GLY A 15 -6.57 5.54 2.68
CA GLY A 15 -5.58 6.62 2.72
C GLY A 15 -4.15 6.10 2.54
N LEU A 16 -3.80 5.00 3.21
CA LEU A 16 -2.49 4.34 3.08
C LEU A 16 -2.28 3.77 1.68
N GLY A 17 -3.29 3.13 1.07
CA GLY A 17 -3.20 2.66 -0.31
C GLY A 17 -3.03 3.80 -1.31
N ASN A 18 -3.70 4.95 -1.09
CA ASN A 18 -3.49 6.14 -1.91
C ASN A 18 -2.08 6.69 -1.76
N ALA A 19 -1.51 6.68 -0.55
CA ALA A 19 -0.14 7.08 -0.30
C ALA A 19 0.85 6.16 -1.05
N LEU A 20 0.65 4.83 -1.01
CA LEU A 20 1.51 3.85 -1.70
C LEU A 20 1.60 4.04 -3.22
N ARG A 21 0.61 4.71 -3.85
CA ARG A 21 0.64 5.09 -5.27
C ARG A 21 1.56 6.26 -5.56
N GLN A 22 1.89 7.08 -4.57
CA GLN A 22 2.77 8.22 -4.72
C GLN A 22 4.24 7.81 -4.52
N PRO A 23 5.21 8.59 -5.05
CA PRO A 23 6.61 8.38 -4.75
C PRO A 23 6.88 8.68 -3.27
N LEU A 24 6.84 7.63 -2.47
CA LEU A 24 7.26 7.62 -1.07
C LEU A 24 8.74 7.23 -0.98
N SER A 25 9.41 7.75 0.05
CA SER A 25 10.70 7.25 0.49
C SER A 25 10.60 5.76 0.83
N SER A 26 11.63 4.97 0.49
CA SER A 26 11.71 3.54 0.81
C SER A 26 11.38 3.20 2.28
N PRO A 27 11.84 3.94 3.31
CA PRO A 27 11.47 3.65 4.70
C PRO A 27 9.98 3.86 5.00
N ASP A 28 9.38 4.95 4.52
CA ASP A 28 7.96 5.25 4.75
C ASP A 28 7.06 4.22 4.07
N ARG A 29 7.40 3.85 2.83
CA ARG A 29 6.73 2.77 2.10
C ARG A 29 6.76 1.47 2.89
N LYS A 30 7.94 1.05 3.37
CA LYS A 30 8.10 -0.18 4.16
C LYS A 30 7.29 -0.14 5.46
N ALA A 31 7.28 1.00 6.16
CA ALA A 31 6.48 1.17 7.37
C ALA A 31 4.97 1.00 7.11
N ILE A 32 4.47 1.57 5.99
CA ILE A 32 3.07 1.42 5.59
C ILE A 32 2.74 -0.05 5.29
N LEU A 33 3.58 -0.74 4.52
CA LEU A 33 3.39 -2.15 4.19
C LEU A 33 3.33 -3.03 5.44
N GLN A 34 4.30 -2.89 6.34
CA GLN A 34 4.35 -3.64 7.59
C GLN A 34 3.12 -3.39 8.46
N ALA A 35 2.67 -2.13 8.55
CA ALA A 35 1.48 -1.78 9.32
C ALA A 35 0.21 -2.43 8.74
N LEU A 36 0.06 -2.44 7.40
CA LEU A 36 -1.05 -3.07 6.70
C LEU A 36 -1.05 -4.60 6.88
N GLU A 37 0.11 -5.24 6.73
CA GLU A 37 0.28 -6.69 6.92
C GLU A 37 -0.01 -7.11 8.37
N ALA A 38 0.50 -6.38 9.36
CA ALA A 38 0.24 -6.65 10.77
C ALA A 38 -1.26 -6.56 11.13
N ARG A 39 -2.03 -5.76 10.38
CA ARG A 39 -3.47 -5.58 10.56
C ARG A 39 -4.31 -6.61 9.80
N ARG A 40 -3.76 -7.22 8.75
CA ARG A 40 -4.45 -8.19 7.89
C ARG A 40 -4.95 -9.38 8.72
N GLY A 41 -6.22 -9.73 8.55
CA GLY A 41 -6.84 -10.87 9.27
C GLY A 41 -7.24 -10.57 10.72
N ARG A 42 -6.81 -9.43 11.30
CA ARG A 42 -7.21 -8.99 12.66
C ARG A 42 -8.40 -8.03 12.67
N CYS A 43 -8.89 -7.64 11.49
CA CYS A 43 -10.01 -6.73 11.30
C CYS A 43 -11.22 -7.45 10.67
N THR A 44 -12.35 -6.73 10.53
CA THR A 44 -13.53 -7.26 9.84
C THR A 44 -13.22 -7.59 8.37
N ALA A 45 -13.96 -8.53 7.78
CA ALA A 45 -13.77 -8.94 6.39
C ALA A 45 -13.76 -7.76 5.40
N MET A 46 -14.63 -6.77 5.61
CA MET A 46 -14.65 -5.55 4.80
C MET A 46 -13.35 -4.75 4.91
N VAL A 47 -12.80 -4.56 6.11
CA VAL A 47 -11.54 -3.83 6.30
C VAL A 47 -10.37 -4.63 5.73
N ASN A 48 -10.34 -5.95 5.91
CA ASN A 48 -9.31 -6.82 5.32
C ASN A 48 -9.26 -6.69 3.80
N ARG A 49 -10.41 -6.64 3.11
CA ARG A 49 -10.46 -6.38 1.67
C ARG A 49 -9.79 -5.06 1.28
N HIS A 50 -9.97 -3.99 2.08
CA HIS A 50 -9.33 -2.70 1.81
C HIS A 50 -7.84 -2.72 2.10
N ILE A 51 -7.39 -3.47 3.12
CA ILE A 51 -5.97 -3.70 3.39
C ILE A 51 -5.31 -4.42 2.22
N GLU A 52 -5.94 -5.47 1.69
CA GLU A 52 -5.43 -6.21 0.52
C GLU A 52 -5.36 -5.32 -0.73
N TRP A 53 -6.38 -4.50 -0.96
CA TRP A 53 -6.36 -3.51 -2.03
C TRP A 53 -5.22 -2.48 -1.86
N ALA A 54 -4.96 -2.03 -0.62
CA ALA A 54 -3.90 -1.07 -0.32
C ALA A 54 -2.51 -1.67 -0.59
N LEU A 55 -2.26 -2.90 -0.14
CA LEU A 55 -1.02 -3.63 -0.41
C LEU A 55 -0.78 -3.81 -1.93
N ALA A 56 -1.83 -4.04 -2.71
CA ALA A 56 -1.71 -4.16 -4.17
C ALA A 56 -1.31 -2.83 -4.88
N GLN A 57 -1.45 -1.67 -4.22
CA GLN A 57 -1.00 -0.40 -4.80
C GLN A 57 0.53 -0.31 -4.86
N ASP A 58 1.20 -0.99 -3.95
CA ASP A 58 2.66 -1.01 -3.86
C ASP A 58 3.29 -1.57 -5.14
N LEU A 59 2.80 -2.73 -5.58
CA LEU A 59 3.18 -3.43 -6.81
C LEU A 59 2.91 -2.60 -8.07
N LYS A 60 1.76 -1.91 -8.12
CA LYS A 60 1.43 -1.04 -9.26
C LYS A 60 2.37 0.16 -9.35
N ALA A 61 2.74 0.75 -8.22
CA ALA A 61 3.66 1.88 -8.20
C ALA A 61 5.12 1.47 -8.49
N GLU A 62 5.49 0.19 -8.33
CA GLU A 62 6.75 -0.33 -8.89
C GLU A 62 6.67 -0.49 -10.41
N GLN A 63 5.55 -0.98 -10.95
CA GLN A 63 5.36 -1.15 -12.39
C GLN A 63 5.27 0.18 -13.16
N GLY A 64 4.71 1.23 -12.56
CA GLY A 64 4.71 2.58 -13.14
C GLY A 64 6.09 3.26 -13.09
N ARG A 65 7.02 2.74 -12.30
CA ARG A 65 8.40 3.23 -12.20
C ARG A 65 9.22 2.55 -13.30
N ASN A 66 9.01 2.99 -14.54
CA ASN A 66 9.70 2.47 -15.73
C ASN A 66 11.22 2.42 -15.46
N PRO A 67 11.86 1.25 -15.32
CA PRO A 67 13.31 1.19 -15.21
C PRO A 67 13.88 1.61 -16.57
N ILE A 68 14.74 2.63 -16.57
CA ILE A 68 15.49 3.01 -17.76
C ILE A 68 16.20 1.75 -18.25
N PRO A 69 15.93 1.25 -19.48
CA PRO A 69 16.68 0.12 -20.00
C PRO A 69 18.15 0.51 -20.08
N PRO A 70 19.10 -0.39 -19.75
CA PRO A 70 20.52 -0.09 -19.85
C PRO A 70 20.83 0.35 -21.29
N SER A 71 21.39 1.56 -21.45
CA SER A 71 21.77 2.10 -22.76
C SER A 71 22.73 1.16 -23.47
N PRO A 72 22.51 0.82 -24.75
CA PRO A 72 23.35 -0.11 -25.50
C PRO A 72 24.71 0.45 -25.96
N ASN A 73 25.08 1.69 -25.61
CA ASN A 73 26.34 2.30 -26.02
C ASN A 73 27.26 2.56 -24.82
N ALA A 74 27.97 1.52 -24.40
CA ALA A 74 29.14 1.61 -23.53
C ALA A 74 30.29 0.82 -24.17
N HIS A 75 30.66 1.17 -25.40
CA HIS A 75 31.88 0.72 -26.08
C HIS A 75 32.39 1.82 -27.00
#